data_AF-A0A1B2ET07-F1
#
_entry.id   AF-A0A1B2ET07-F1
#
_cell.length_a   1.000
_cell.length_b   1.000
_cell.length_c   1.000
_cell.angle_alpha   90.00
_cell.angle_beta   90.00
_cell.angle_gamma   90.00
#
_symmetry.space_group_name_H-M   'P 1'
#
loop_
_entity.id
_entity.type
_entity.pdbx_description
1 polymer ?
#
loop_
_entity_poly.entity_id
_entity_poly.type
_entity_poly.pdbx_seq_one_letter_code
_entity_poly.pdbx_strand_id
1 'polypeptide(L)'
;MSDDDLALGLQAPILGESEAPKDAVILRIRASELFSVVPGQSPSVRVARVRLSGKAGIRDLAAPPDGRLVILSGSLQQHPSVLQELFLVTPSEQPIWPAQIIPTQITPPSSDAKAVGIAVLRVSGRTLSILVLFENAERDKPVEHTIQLP
;
A
#
# COMPACT_ATOMS: atom_id res chain seq x y z
N MET A 1 -1.79 12.05 -8.49
CA MET A 1 -0.51 11.65 -9.11
C MET A 1 -0.58 11.97 -10.60
N SER A 2 0.55 12.19 -11.26
CA SER A 2 0.54 12.26 -12.74
C SER A 2 0.36 10.86 -13.32
N ASP A 3 -0.15 10.74 -14.55
CA ASP A 3 -0.31 9.45 -15.25
C ASP A 3 1.02 8.73 -15.48
N ASP A 4 2.14 9.45 -15.36
CA ASP A 4 3.50 8.94 -15.48
C ASP A 4 4.15 8.60 -14.13
N ASP A 5 3.46 8.80 -12.99
CA ASP A 5 4.05 8.49 -11.68
C ASP A 5 3.84 7.01 -11.32
N LEU A 6 4.93 6.29 -11.07
CA LEU A 6 4.94 4.99 -10.38
C LEU A 6 5.16 5.20 -8.88
N ALA A 7 4.41 4.45 -8.06
CA ALA A 7 4.59 4.39 -6.62
C ALA A 7 4.93 2.96 -6.18
N LEU A 8 5.96 2.82 -5.35
CA LEU A 8 6.45 1.55 -4.82
C LEU A 8 6.46 1.63 -3.30
N GLY A 9 5.78 0.70 -2.63
CA GLY A 9 5.77 0.62 -1.17
C GLY A 9 6.83 -0.34 -0.65
N LEU A 10 7.55 0.04 0.39
CA LEU A 10 8.49 -0.87 1.06
C LEU A 10 7.77 -1.72 2.10
N GLN A 11 8.00 -3.04 2.04
CA GLN A 11 7.46 -3.99 3.03
C GLN A 11 8.06 -3.79 4.42
N ALA A 12 9.30 -3.33 4.50
CA ALA A 12 9.95 -2.97 5.75
C ALA A 12 9.66 -1.50 6.09
N PRO A 13 9.14 -1.18 7.29
CA PRO A 13 9.10 0.20 7.75
C PRO A 13 10.51 0.71 8.06
N ILE A 14 10.66 2.04 8.16
CA ILE A 14 11.89 2.61 8.74
C ILE A 14 11.88 2.30 10.24
N LEU A 15 12.88 1.53 10.68
CA LEU A 15 13.16 1.30 12.09
C LEU A 15 13.93 2.52 12.65
N GLY A 16 13.47 3.06 13.78
CA GLY A 16 14.23 4.09 14.51
C GLY A 16 15.41 3.50 15.28
N GLU A 17 16.24 4.37 15.86
CA GLU A 17 17.31 3.98 16.81
C GLU A 17 16.75 3.30 18.07
N SER A 18 15.51 3.64 18.42
CA SER A 18 14.64 2.85 19.28
C SER A 18 13.83 1.93 18.38
N GLU A 19 13.67 0.66 18.77
CA GLU A 19 12.77 -0.37 18.21
C GLU A 19 11.35 0.09 17.82
N ALA A 20 10.98 1.35 18.06
CA ALA A 20 9.79 1.99 17.55
C ALA A 20 9.82 2.13 16.00
N PRO A 21 8.81 1.61 15.28
CA PRO A 21 8.61 1.92 13.87
C PRO A 21 8.28 3.41 13.73
N LYS A 22 8.86 4.10 12.74
CA LYS A 22 8.55 5.51 12.49
C LYS A 22 7.44 5.66 11.46
N ASP A 23 7.75 5.33 10.21
CA ASP A 23 6.85 5.50 9.09
C ASP A 23 7.12 4.40 8.05
N ALA A 24 6.10 4.01 7.31
CA ALA A 24 6.27 3.22 6.10
C ALA A 24 6.71 4.13 4.93
N VAL A 25 7.36 3.54 3.93
CA VAL A 25 8.04 4.29 2.88
C VAL A 25 7.41 4.02 1.53
N ILE A 26 7.17 5.09 0.79
CA ILE A 26 6.77 5.06 -0.62
C ILE A 26 7.87 5.72 -1.44
N LEU A 27 8.36 5.01 -2.44
CA LEU A 27 9.22 5.54 -3.48
C LEU A 27 8.35 5.97 -4.66
N ARG A 28 8.59 7.15 -5.20
CA ARG A 28 7.96 7.63 -6.43
C ARG A 28 9.00 7.82 -7.50
N ILE A 29 8.69 7.36 -8.69
CA ILE A 29 9.55 7.43 -9.87
C ILE A 29 8.66 7.78 -11.05
N ARG A 30 9.15 8.61 -11.97
CA ARG A 30 8.47 8.78 -13.27
C ARG A 30 8.71 7.56 -14.13
N ALA A 31 7.65 6.94 -14.64
CA ALA A 31 7.75 5.75 -15.49
C ALA A 31 8.61 6.04 -16.71
N SER A 32 8.47 7.22 -17.32
CA SER A 32 9.31 7.64 -18.44
C SER A 32 10.80 7.57 -18.13
N GLU A 33 11.21 7.92 -16.89
CA GLU A 33 12.62 7.92 -16.48
C GLU A 33 13.21 6.53 -16.35
N LEU A 34 12.39 5.49 -16.14
CA LEU A 34 12.85 4.09 -16.11
C LEU A 34 13.27 3.59 -17.48
N PHE A 35 12.69 4.14 -18.55
CA PHE A 35 12.91 3.70 -19.93
C PHE A 35 13.75 4.68 -20.75
N SER A 36 14.00 5.88 -20.24
CA SER A 36 14.83 6.91 -20.91
C SER A 36 16.29 6.93 -20.41
N VAL A 37 16.75 5.86 -19.76
CA VAL A 37 18.04 5.83 -19.07
C VAL A 37 19.21 5.84 -20.06
N VAL A 38 20.01 6.91 -20.03
CA VAL A 38 21.36 6.92 -20.60
C VAL A 38 22.25 6.00 -19.75
N PRO A 39 23.13 5.17 -20.33
CA PRO A 39 24.02 4.29 -19.56
C PRO A 39 24.75 5.06 -18.43
N GLY A 40 24.60 4.60 -17.20
CA GLY A 40 25.21 5.20 -16.01
C GLY A 40 24.37 6.27 -15.29
N GLN A 41 23.19 6.62 -15.79
CA GLN A 41 22.28 7.54 -15.13
C GLN A 41 21.19 6.78 -14.35
N SER A 42 20.93 7.17 -13.11
CA SER A 42 19.81 6.61 -12.34
C SER A 42 18.58 7.50 -12.46
N PRO A 43 17.36 6.94 -12.45
CA PRO A 43 16.13 7.73 -12.41
C PRO A 43 16.06 8.55 -11.11
N SER A 44 15.36 9.68 -11.15
CA SER A 44 15.11 10.50 -9.96
C SER A 44 14.06 9.81 -9.08
N VAL A 45 14.47 9.42 -7.88
CA VAL A 45 13.58 8.80 -6.90
C VAL A 45 13.17 9.84 -5.86
N ARG A 46 11.86 10.05 -5.70
CA ARG A 46 11.31 10.83 -4.60
C ARG A 46 10.86 9.90 -3.50
N VAL A 47 11.12 10.28 -2.25
CA VAL A 47 10.75 9.48 -1.08
C VAL A 47 9.63 10.18 -0.32
N ALA A 48 8.51 9.48 -0.14
CA ALA A 48 7.42 9.87 0.73
C ALA A 48 7.32 8.89 1.90
N ARG A 49 6.81 9.37 3.03
CA ARG A 49 6.57 8.57 4.23
C ARG A 49 5.09 8.58 4.56
N VAL A 50 4.60 7.49 5.15
CA VAL A 50 3.21 7.38 5.58
C VAL A 50 3.16 6.74 6.96
N ARG A 51 2.32 7.29 7.84
CA ARG A 51 2.10 6.73 9.16
C ARG A 51 1.02 5.66 9.10
N LEU A 52 1.42 4.41 9.32
CA LEU A 52 0.52 3.26 9.45
C LEU A 52 0.39 2.87 10.93
N SER A 53 -0.53 1.98 11.27
CA SER A 53 -0.66 1.47 12.64
C SER A 53 0.49 0.51 12.98
N GLY A 54 1.01 0.59 14.20
CA GLY A 54 2.01 -0.34 14.73
C GLY A 54 3.32 -0.40 13.93
N LYS A 55 3.99 -1.58 13.92
CA LYS A 55 5.23 -1.82 13.16
C LYS A 55 4.97 -2.30 11.71
N ALA A 56 3.92 -1.81 11.08
CA ALA A 56 3.52 -2.26 9.73
C ALA A 56 4.32 -1.55 8.63
N GLY A 57 4.67 -2.29 7.58
CA GLY A 57 5.09 -1.74 6.29
C GLY A 57 3.98 -1.85 5.25
N ILE A 58 4.33 -1.56 4.00
CA ILE A 58 3.40 -1.62 2.86
C ILE A 58 3.53 -2.99 2.19
N ARG A 59 2.45 -3.78 2.21
CA ARG A 59 2.39 -5.06 1.49
C ARG A 59 2.11 -4.85 0.02
N ASP A 60 1.14 -3.99 -0.27
CA ASP A 60 0.77 -3.64 -1.63
C ASP A 60 0.10 -2.27 -1.72
N LEU A 61 0.05 -1.73 -2.92
CA LEU A 61 -0.53 -0.43 -3.27
C LEU A 61 -1.49 -0.61 -4.45
N ALA A 62 -2.66 0.04 -4.38
CA ALA A 62 -3.52 0.19 -5.54
C ALA A 62 -3.91 1.66 -5.73
N ALA A 63 -3.87 2.11 -6.98
CA ALA A 63 -4.21 3.48 -7.35
C ALA A 63 -5.61 3.53 -7.99
N PRO A 64 -6.66 3.96 -7.27
CA PRO A 64 -7.91 4.37 -7.90
C PRO A 64 -7.70 5.57 -8.86
N PRO A 65 -8.62 5.80 -9.82
CA PRO A 65 -8.49 6.85 -10.83
C PRO A 65 -8.60 8.28 -10.28
N ASP A 66 -8.95 8.45 -9.00
CA ASP A 66 -9.04 9.75 -8.34
C ASP A 66 -7.68 10.28 -7.86
N GLY A 67 -6.60 9.56 -8.15
CA GLY A 67 -5.22 9.97 -7.86
C GLY A 67 -4.80 9.78 -6.40
N ARG A 68 -5.65 9.18 -5.55
CA ARG A 68 -5.29 8.68 -4.22
C ARG A 68 -4.62 7.30 -4.33
N LEU A 69 -4.10 6.81 -3.21
CA LEU A 69 -3.55 5.46 -3.08
C LEU A 69 -4.27 4.71 -1.97
N VAL A 70 -4.65 3.47 -2.25
CA VAL A 70 -5.05 2.48 -1.24
C VAL A 70 -3.82 1.66 -0.88
N ILE A 71 -3.54 1.57 0.41
CA ILE A 71 -2.40 0.84 0.97
C ILE A 71 -2.93 -0.36 1.72
N LEU A 72 -2.43 -1.55 1.38
CA LEU A 72 -2.53 -2.73 2.24
C LEU A 72 -1.31 -2.73 3.19
N SER A 73 -1.56 -2.59 4.48
CA SER A 73 -0.51 -2.67 5.51
C SER A 73 -0.31 -4.11 5.99
N GLY A 74 0.89 -4.41 6.49
CA GLY A 74 1.14 -5.66 7.19
C GLY A 74 2.49 -5.68 7.90
N SER A 75 2.63 -6.55 8.90
CA SER A 75 3.91 -6.79 9.58
C SER A 75 4.80 -7.73 8.77
N LEU A 76 6.12 -7.48 8.80
CA LEU A 76 7.13 -8.41 8.30
C LEU A 76 7.23 -9.68 9.13
N GLN A 77 7.13 -9.56 10.46
CA GLN A 77 7.15 -10.69 11.38
C GLN A 77 5.75 -11.32 11.41
N GLN A 78 5.69 -12.67 11.43
CA GLN A 78 4.45 -13.45 11.57
C GLN A 78 3.87 -13.31 12.98
N HIS A 79 3.67 -12.08 13.45
CA HIS A 79 2.93 -11.82 14.66
C HIS A 79 1.44 -11.89 14.32
N PRO A 80 0.68 -12.85 14.89
CA PRO A 80 -0.74 -13.00 14.62
C PRO A 80 -1.58 -11.78 15.06
N SER A 81 -0.98 -10.83 15.76
CA SER A 81 -1.62 -9.61 16.28
C SER A 81 -1.51 -8.39 15.37
N VAL A 82 -0.75 -8.41 14.28
CA VAL A 82 -0.70 -7.26 13.37
C VAL A 82 -1.82 -7.38 12.34
N LEU A 83 -2.86 -6.58 12.59
CA LEU A 83 -4.02 -6.43 11.71
C LEU A 83 -3.55 -5.99 10.31
N GLN A 84 -4.04 -6.69 9.30
CA GLN A 84 -3.95 -6.22 7.91
C GLN A 84 -5.00 -5.13 7.75
N GLU A 85 -4.55 -3.90 7.56
CA GLU A 85 -5.42 -2.73 7.49
C GLU A 85 -5.31 -2.09 6.11
N LEU A 86 -6.42 -1.48 5.68
CA LEU A 86 -6.45 -0.65 4.49
C LEU A 86 -6.34 0.81 4.90
N PHE A 87 -5.44 1.54 4.25
CA PHE A 87 -5.32 2.98 4.39
C PHE A 87 -5.59 3.67 3.07
N LEU A 88 -6.21 4.83 3.12
CA LEU A 88 -6.31 5.75 2.01
C LEU A 88 -5.34 6.90 2.22
N VAL A 89 -4.55 7.18 1.20
CA VAL A 89 -3.53 8.22 1.22
C VAL A 89 -3.74 9.15 0.03
N THR A 90 -3.59 10.45 0.28
CA THR A 90 -3.56 11.46 -0.79
C THR A 90 -2.10 11.88 -1.01
N PRO A 91 -1.48 11.49 -2.13
CA PRO A 91 -0.14 11.93 -2.49
C PRO A 91 -0.02 13.45 -2.51
N SER A 92 1.10 13.98 -2.00
CA SER A 92 1.41 15.41 -2.01
C SER A 92 2.92 15.64 -2.16
N GLU A 93 3.32 16.91 -2.29
CA GLU A 93 4.75 17.28 -2.32
C GLU A 93 5.37 17.32 -0.91
N GLN A 94 4.57 17.10 0.14
CA GLN A 94 5.09 16.99 1.50
C GLN A 94 5.82 15.65 1.69
N PRO A 95 6.88 15.62 2.52
CA PRO A 95 7.66 14.39 2.75
C PRO A 95 6.88 13.32 3.53
N ILE A 96 5.83 13.72 4.25
CA ILE A 96 4.96 12.81 5.02
C ILE A 96 3.53 13.00 4.51
N TRP A 97 2.93 11.90 4.04
CA TRP A 97 1.57 11.89 3.53
C TRP A 97 0.58 11.48 4.63
N PRO A 98 -0.55 12.20 4.74
CA PRO A 98 -1.59 11.82 5.67
C PRO A 98 -2.24 10.51 5.21
N ALA A 99 -2.38 9.58 6.16
CA ALA A 99 -3.09 8.32 5.96
C ALA A 99 -4.38 8.32 6.76
N GLN A 100 -5.46 7.85 6.15
CA GLN A 100 -6.73 7.61 6.82
C GLN A 100 -7.00 6.10 6.81
N ILE A 101 -7.30 5.53 7.96
CA ILE A 101 -7.73 4.12 8.03
C ILE A 101 -9.08 4.02 7.31
N ILE A 102 -9.19 3.07 6.39
CA ILE A 102 -10.47 2.69 5.80
C ILE A 102 -11.14 1.74 6.79
N PRO A 103 -12.33 2.06 7.32
CA PRO A 103 -13.02 1.25 8.32
C PRO A 103 -13.67 0.02 7.67
N THR A 104 -12.88 -0.82 7.03
CA THR A 104 -13.29 -2.10 6.47
C THR A 104 -12.48 -3.20 7.12
N GLN A 105 -13.16 -4.19 7.68
CA GLN A 105 -12.51 -5.42 8.10
C GLN A 105 -12.28 -6.29 6.87
N ILE A 106 -11.01 -6.49 6.50
CA ILE A 106 -10.66 -7.59 5.60
C ILE A 106 -10.91 -8.86 6.41
N THR A 107 -11.92 -9.64 6.03
CA THR A 107 -12.16 -10.96 6.62
C THR A 107 -11.29 -11.96 5.87
N PRO A 108 -10.21 -12.46 6.47
CA PRO A 108 -9.37 -13.44 5.81
C PRO A 108 -10.14 -14.77 5.67
N PRO A 109 -9.88 -15.56 4.60
CA PRO A 109 -10.55 -16.85 4.38
C PRO A 109 -10.20 -17.91 5.43
N SER A 110 -9.09 -17.74 6.13
CA SER A 110 -8.66 -18.56 7.27
C SER A 110 -7.95 -17.70 8.32
N SER A 111 -7.72 -18.24 9.52
CA SER A 111 -7.00 -17.53 10.60
C SER A 111 -5.51 -17.31 10.30
N ASP A 112 -4.92 -18.06 9.38
CA ASP A 112 -3.52 -17.96 8.97
C ASP A 112 -3.32 -17.31 7.59
N ALA A 113 -4.41 -16.96 6.89
CA ALA A 113 -4.32 -16.33 5.59
C ALA A 113 -3.73 -14.92 5.69
N LYS A 114 -2.71 -14.66 4.86
CA LYS A 114 -2.01 -13.39 4.82
C LYS A 114 -2.32 -12.66 3.53
N ALA A 115 -2.95 -11.50 3.59
CA ALA A 115 -3.11 -10.66 2.42
C ALA A 115 -1.74 -10.17 1.95
N VAL A 116 -1.50 -10.31 0.66
CA VAL A 116 -0.24 -9.96 -0.01
C VAL A 116 -0.45 -9.00 -1.17
N GLY A 117 -1.69 -8.80 -1.62
CA GLY A 117 -2.00 -7.95 -2.75
C GLY A 117 -3.41 -7.40 -2.73
N ILE A 118 -3.60 -6.27 -3.41
CA ILE A 118 -4.88 -5.62 -3.65
C ILE A 118 -4.99 -5.20 -5.12
N ALA A 119 -6.15 -5.45 -5.73
CA ALA A 119 -6.47 -4.93 -7.05
C ALA A 119 -7.77 -4.14 -7.00
N VAL A 120 -7.81 -2.98 -7.66
CA VAL A 120 -9.06 -2.24 -7.86
C VAL A 120 -9.85 -2.90 -8.99
N LEU A 121 -11.07 -3.36 -8.69
CA LEU A 121 -11.97 -3.97 -9.67
C LEU A 121 -12.94 -2.96 -10.28
N ARG A 122 -13.48 -2.07 -9.44
CA ARG A 122 -14.47 -1.07 -9.86
C ARG A 122 -14.45 0.14 -8.95
N VAL A 123 -14.72 1.31 -9.52
CA VAL A 123 -14.95 2.56 -8.81
C VAL A 123 -16.32 3.08 -9.21
N SER A 124 -17.17 3.40 -8.22
CA SER A 124 -18.50 3.97 -8.45
C SER A 124 -18.80 5.02 -7.39
N GLY A 125 -18.64 6.31 -7.75
CA GLY A 125 -18.78 7.40 -6.81
C GLY A 125 -17.78 7.27 -5.65
N ARG A 126 -18.29 7.09 -4.43
CA ARG A 126 -17.49 6.90 -3.21
C ARG A 126 -17.29 5.43 -2.84
N THR A 127 -17.69 4.50 -3.70
CA THR A 127 -17.58 3.07 -3.46
C THR A 127 -16.47 2.49 -4.33
N LEU A 128 -15.58 1.73 -3.71
CA LEU A 128 -14.48 1.03 -4.39
C LEU A 128 -14.63 -0.47 -4.17
N SER A 129 -14.71 -1.24 -5.24
CA SER A 129 -14.63 -2.70 -5.18
C SER A 129 -13.18 -3.11 -5.40
N ILE A 130 -12.63 -3.87 -4.47
CA ILE A 130 -11.26 -4.36 -4.51
C ILE A 130 -11.23 -5.88 -4.39
N LEU A 131 -10.21 -6.50 -4.98
CA LEU A 131 -9.87 -7.89 -4.76
C LEU A 131 -8.65 -7.96 -3.83
N VAL A 132 -8.76 -8.69 -2.73
CA VAL A 132 -7.64 -8.98 -1.84
C VAL A 132 -7.08 -10.37 -2.18
N LEU A 133 -5.77 -10.43 -2.42
CA LEU A 133 -5.02 -11.64 -2.72
C LEU A 133 -4.29 -12.12 -1.47
N PHE A 134 -4.19 -13.44 -1.30
CA PHE A 134 -3.55 -14.07 -0.15
C PHE A 134 -2.33 -14.89 -0.56
N GLU A 135 -1.38 -15.05 0.36
CA GLU A 135 -0.08 -15.72 0.14
C GLU A 135 -0.21 -17.13 -0.46
N ASN A 136 -1.17 -17.93 0.01
CA ASN A 136 -1.39 -19.29 -0.48
C ASN A 136 -2.60 -19.34 -1.42
N ALA A 137 -2.40 -19.13 -2.72
CA ALA A 137 -3.48 -19.10 -3.70
C ALA A 137 -4.24 -20.44 -3.87
N GLU A 138 -3.63 -21.58 -3.52
CA GLU A 138 -4.27 -22.90 -3.62
C GLU A 138 -5.30 -23.12 -2.49
N ARG A 139 -5.01 -22.58 -1.31
CA ARG A 139 -5.83 -22.73 -0.10
C ARG A 139 -6.73 -21.52 0.15
N ASP A 140 -6.20 -20.33 -0.07
CA ASP A 140 -6.78 -19.06 0.35
C ASP A 140 -7.25 -18.30 -0.90
N LYS A 141 -8.52 -18.49 -1.26
CA LYS A 141 -9.11 -17.86 -2.44
C LYS A 141 -9.09 -16.33 -2.31
N PRO A 142 -8.90 -15.59 -3.41
CA PRO A 142 -9.11 -14.14 -3.43
C PRO A 142 -10.49 -13.76 -2.90
N VAL A 143 -10.56 -12.68 -2.12
CA VAL A 143 -11.81 -12.17 -1.55
C VAL A 143 -12.09 -10.78 -2.08
N GLU A 144 -13.28 -10.58 -2.63
CA GLU A 144 -13.76 -9.26 -3.05
C GLU A 144 -14.31 -8.49 -1.85
N HIS A 145 -13.89 -7.24 -1.71
CA HIS A 145 -14.41 -6.31 -0.71
C HIS A 145 -14.96 -5.06 -1.39
N THR A 146 -16.07 -4.57 -0.87
CA THR A 146 -16.60 -3.25 -1.22
C THR A 146 -16.29 -2.30 -0.07
N ILE A 147 -15.53 -1.25 -0.35
CA ILE A 147 -15.16 -0.24 0.64
C ILE A 147 -15.82 1.09 0.33
N GLN A 148 -16.20 1.82 1.39
CA GLN A 148 -16.70 3.18 1.28
C GLN A 148 -15.55 4.15 1.52
N LEU A 149 -15.26 4.99 0.54
CA LEU A 149 -14.24 6.02 0.63
C LEU A 149 -14.78 7.24 1.40
N PRO A 150 -13.97 7.85 2.29
CA PRO A 150 -14.30 9.08 3.01
C PRO A 150 -14.49 10.27 2.06
#